data_AF-A0A9D9QA45-F1
#
_entry.id   AF-A0A9D9QA45-F1
#
_cell.length_a   1.000
_cell.length_b   1.000
_cell.length_c   1.000
_cell.angle_alpha   90.00
_cell.angle_beta   90.00
_cell.angle_gamma   90.00
#
_symmetry.space_group_name_H-M   'P 1'
#
loop_
_entity.id
_entity.type
_entity.pdbx_description
1 polymer ?
#
loop_
_entity_poly.entity_id
_entity_poly.type
_entity_poly.pdbx_seq_one_letter_code
_entity_poly.pdbx_strand_id
1 'polypeptide(L)'
;MSDNPMIQRDPKTIEAQLERFRTGFPWMDIVAPATPQRGIRVLDDAAVAYATEYADRAQVAGKCKFVPASGAASRMFKDIFAGLEQRNAAIETLEARIKEFAFYTPEVFDGKNIGEQLLGPEGLGYGAKPKGVLKFHRYPDGEVRTALAEHLVEGQEYMRNADGTVNLHITISPEHRPLFEAALAEIQPLYEKRYGVRYRIEFSCQDPLTDTIAATPEGKPFLKDDGEPLFRPAGHGALIYNLNAVDAELVSIKNIDNVALERYLPVTARYKKVLMGCALQLRDRIFDYLDALEETPDEALCAEIEAFLAQELCIEVPAFEDLGERIDFLWGKLNRPVRVCGMVRNAGDPGGGPFVIREKDGSTSLQILESVQVNPDDPAALAAMKAATHFNPVDLVCCLRDYKGNKFDLPAYVDPDTGFISSKSFQGRELKALELPGLWNGSMSDWNTQFVEVPAETFNPVKVVLDLLKPAHNPLAK
;
A
#
# COMPACT_ATOMS: atom_id res chain seq x y z
N MET A 1 5.18 -29.59 14.14
CA MET A 1 5.64 -28.57 13.20
C MET A 1 4.44 -27.71 12.94
N SER A 2 4.34 -26.63 13.71
CA SER A 2 3.17 -25.75 13.78
C SER A 2 2.86 -25.13 12.43
N ASP A 3 1.57 -25.01 12.13
CA ASP A 3 1.00 -24.28 10.99
C ASP A 3 1.60 -22.87 10.97
N ASN A 4 2.69 -22.68 10.22
CA ASN A 4 3.24 -21.36 9.98
C ASN A 4 2.53 -20.82 8.72
N PRO A 5 1.58 -19.87 8.84
CA PRO A 5 0.81 -19.37 7.70
C PRO A 5 1.71 -18.74 6.61
N MET A 6 2.96 -18.40 6.97
CA MET A 6 3.99 -17.94 6.03
C MET A 6 4.35 -18.97 4.95
N ILE A 7 4.24 -20.27 5.23
CA ILE A 7 4.80 -21.32 4.37
C ILE A 7 3.79 -21.66 3.27
N GLN A 8 4.00 -21.11 2.09
CA GLN A 8 3.21 -21.38 0.89
C GLN A 8 3.66 -22.65 0.15
N ARG A 9 4.45 -23.50 0.82
CA ARG A 9 5.17 -24.65 0.23
C ARG A 9 4.90 -25.99 0.89
N ASP A 10 4.10 -26.05 1.96
CA ASP A 10 3.71 -27.34 2.53
C ASP A 10 2.68 -28.05 1.61
N PRO A 11 2.56 -29.39 1.68
CA PRO A 11 1.71 -30.14 0.76
C PRO A 11 0.24 -29.72 0.75
N LYS A 12 -0.33 -29.36 1.91
CA LYS A 12 -1.74 -28.95 1.99
C LYS A 12 -1.95 -27.60 1.33
N THR A 13 -1.04 -26.66 1.57
CA THR A 13 -1.10 -25.34 0.95
C THR A 13 -0.90 -25.42 -0.56
N ILE A 14 0.02 -26.27 -1.04
CA ILE A 14 0.20 -26.50 -2.49
C ILE A 14 -1.06 -27.08 -3.11
N GLU A 15 -1.70 -28.06 -2.48
CA GLU A 15 -2.94 -28.65 -2.98
C GLU A 15 -4.07 -27.61 -3.06
N ALA A 16 -4.22 -26.77 -2.03
CA ALA A 16 -5.17 -25.66 -2.04
C ALA A 16 -4.88 -24.65 -3.16
N GLN A 17 -3.62 -24.28 -3.37
CA GLN A 17 -3.22 -23.39 -4.47
C GLN A 17 -3.52 -24.00 -5.85
N LEU A 18 -3.25 -25.30 -6.03
CA LEU A 18 -3.58 -26.01 -7.27
C LEU A 18 -5.08 -26.05 -7.53
N GLU A 19 -5.89 -26.21 -6.48
CA GLU A 19 -7.33 -26.17 -6.60
C GLU A 19 -7.85 -24.77 -6.97
N ARG A 20 -7.21 -23.69 -6.49
CA ARG A 20 -7.51 -22.32 -6.94
C ARG A 20 -7.30 -22.13 -8.44
N PHE A 21 -6.29 -22.76 -9.05
CA PHE A 21 -6.12 -22.68 -10.50
C PHE A 21 -7.27 -23.33 -11.29
N ARG A 22 -8.04 -24.23 -10.67
CA ARG A 22 -9.21 -24.89 -11.27
C ARG A 22 -10.50 -24.15 -10.99
N THR A 23 -10.69 -23.72 -9.75
CA THR A 23 -11.94 -23.10 -9.26
C THR A 23 -11.98 -21.59 -9.46
N GLY A 24 -10.82 -20.94 -9.56
CA GLY A 24 -10.70 -19.49 -9.52
C GLY A 24 -10.88 -18.93 -8.11
N PHE A 25 -11.08 -17.62 -8.03
CA PHE A 25 -11.48 -16.92 -6.80
C PHE A 25 -12.94 -16.48 -6.94
N PRO A 26 -13.73 -16.50 -5.85
CA PRO A 26 -15.07 -15.96 -5.87
C PRO A 26 -15.07 -14.46 -6.20
N TRP A 27 -16.12 -14.02 -6.88
CA TRP A 27 -16.38 -12.61 -7.08
C TRP A 27 -16.81 -11.95 -5.77
N MET A 28 -16.47 -10.69 -5.59
CA MET A 28 -16.88 -9.92 -4.41
C MET A 28 -18.37 -9.58 -4.48
N ASP A 29 -19.13 -9.78 -3.39
CA ASP A 29 -20.54 -9.37 -3.27
C ASP A 29 -20.61 -7.86 -2.99
N ILE A 30 -20.58 -7.05 -4.06
CA ILE A 30 -20.61 -5.59 -3.97
C ILE A 30 -22.02 -5.11 -3.63
N VAL A 31 -22.17 -4.49 -2.47
CA VAL A 31 -23.43 -3.86 -2.05
C VAL A 31 -23.58 -2.48 -2.67
N ALA A 32 -22.53 -1.65 -2.61
CA ALA A 32 -22.53 -0.29 -3.13
C ALA A 32 -21.10 0.26 -3.30
N PRO A 33 -20.87 1.26 -4.17
CA PRO A 33 -19.66 2.05 -4.11
C PRO A 33 -19.60 2.87 -2.81
N ALA A 34 -18.41 3.02 -2.22
CA ALA A 34 -18.21 3.98 -1.16
C ALA A 34 -18.10 5.39 -1.78
N THR A 35 -18.83 6.34 -1.21
CA THR A 35 -18.96 7.72 -1.72
C THR A 35 -18.96 8.70 -0.56
N PRO A 36 -18.81 10.02 -0.82
CA PRO A 36 -18.99 11.05 0.21
C PRO A 36 -20.34 10.99 0.94
N GLN A 37 -21.37 10.41 0.31
CA GLN A 37 -22.68 10.23 0.94
C GLN A 37 -22.70 9.05 1.92
N ARG A 38 -21.90 8.01 1.66
CA ARG A 38 -21.79 6.82 2.51
C ARG A 38 -20.46 6.10 2.27
N GLY A 39 -19.66 5.95 3.32
CA GLY A 39 -18.42 5.16 3.31
C GLY A 39 -17.13 5.94 3.08
N ILE A 40 -17.18 7.20 2.62
CA ILE A 40 -16.01 8.10 2.57
C ILE A 40 -16.29 9.33 3.43
N ARG A 41 -15.46 9.56 4.44
CA ARG A 41 -15.55 10.75 5.30
C ARG A 41 -14.93 11.94 4.58
N VAL A 42 -15.74 12.98 4.37
CA VAL A 42 -15.26 14.29 3.93
C VAL A 42 -15.23 15.19 5.15
N LEU A 43 -14.02 15.62 5.53
CA LEU A 43 -13.81 16.42 6.72
C LEU A 43 -13.83 17.91 6.35
N ASP A 44 -14.56 18.70 7.15
CA ASP A 44 -14.47 20.16 7.08
C ASP A 44 -13.18 20.67 7.76
N ASP A 45 -12.93 21.98 7.68
CA ASP A 45 -11.71 22.58 8.23
C ASP A 45 -11.57 22.37 9.75
N ALA A 46 -12.68 22.34 10.49
CA ALA A 46 -12.68 22.14 11.93
C ALA A 46 -12.32 20.69 12.29
N ALA A 47 -12.90 19.72 11.59
CA ALA A 47 -12.58 18.30 11.76
C ALA A 47 -11.14 17.98 11.31
N VAL A 48 -10.65 18.62 10.24
CA VAL A 48 -9.24 18.53 9.81
C VAL A 48 -8.30 19.07 10.89
N ALA A 49 -8.61 20.23 11.47
CA ALA A 49 -7.82 20.81 12.55
C ALA A 49 -7.82 19.90 13.80
N TYR A 50 -8.99 19.41 14.19
CA TYR A 50 -9.15 18.49 15.32
C TYR A 50 -8.37 17.19 15.13
N ALA A 51 -8.49 16.53 13.97
CA ALA A 51 -7.75 15.31 13.69
C ALA A 51 -6.23 15.54 13.71
N THR A 52 -5.77 16.67 13.16
CA THR A 52 -4.35 17.03 13.17
C THR A 52 -3.84 17.24 14.61
N GLU A 53 -4.59 17.97 15.43
CA GLU A 53 -4.27 18.16 16.85
C GLU A 53 -4.29 16.83 17.62
N TYR A 54 -5.27 15.96 17.33
CA TYR A 54 -5.37 14.64 17.94
C TYR A 54 -4.12 13.80 17.65
N ALA A 55 -3.64 13.80 16.41
CA ALA A 55 -2.44 13.07 16.01
C ALA A 55 -1.16 13.57 16.72
N ASP A 56 -1.10 14.87 17.03
CA ASP A 56 0.05 15.49 17.68
C ASP A 56 0.06 15.24 19.20
N ARG A 57 -1.11 15.16 19.86
CA ARG A 57 -1.23 14.94 21.31
C ARG A 57 -1.28 13.46 21.72
N ALA A 58 -1.78 12.59 20.84
CA ALA A 58 -1.99 11.19 21.15
C ALA A 58 -0.66 10.47 21.41
N GLN A 59 -0.64 9.67 22.47
CA GLN A 59 0.48 8.79 22.76
C GLN A 59 0.28 7.44 22.06
N VAL A 60 1.38 6.88 21.56
CA VAL A 60 1.41 5.59 20.88
C VAL A 60 2.70 4.87 21.23
N ALA A 61 2.64 3.54 21.34
CA ALA A 61 3.78 2.65 21.49
C ALA A 61 4.53 2.48 20.17
N GLY A 62 5.18 3.57 19.75
CA GLY A 62 6.02 3.63 18.56
C GLY A 62 5.27 3.97 17.26
N LYS A 63 5.94 4.76 16.43
CA LYS A 63 5.54 5.13 15.07
C LYS A 63 6.55 4.55 14.08
N CYS A 64 6.07 4.02 12.94
CA CYS A 64 6.93 3.54 11.85
C CYS A 64 6.34 3.88 10.48
N LYS A 65 7.17 4.37 9.55
CA LYS A 65 6.79 4.54 8.15
C LYS A 65 7.16 3.29 7.36
N PHE A 66 6.18 2.55 6.88
CA PHE A 66 6.37 1.38 6.05
C PHE A 66 6.32 1.75 4.56
N VAL A 67 7.38 1.45 3.82
CA VAL A 67 7.56 1.88 2.43
C VAL A 67 7.78 0.66 1.52
N PRO A 68 6.75 0.23 0.78
CA PRO A 68 6.91 -0.80 -0.24
C PRO A 68 7.84 -0.33 -1.38
N ALA A 69 8.97 -1.02 -1.59
CA ALA A 69 10.01 -0.60 -2.55
C ALA A 69 10.69 -1.76 -3.33
N SER A 70 10.13 -2.96 -3.33
CA SER A 70 10.76 -4.18 -3.89
C SER A 70 10.81 -4.23 -5.44
N GLY A 71 10.16 -3.32 -6.16
CA GLY A 71 10.16 -3.34 -7.62
C GLY A 71 11.38 -2.67 -8.27
N ALA A 72 12.00 -3.34 -9.24
CA ALA A 72 12.86 -2.68 -10.22
C ALA A 72 12.06 -1.61 -11.01
N ALA A 73 12.72 -0.54 -11.43
CA ALA A 73 12.08 0.54 -12.18
C ALA A 73 11.83 0.20 -13.66
N SER A 74 12.03 -1.04 -14.10
CA SER A 74 11.89 -1.45 -15.51
C SER A 74 10.56 -1.03 -16.15
N ARG A 75 9.44 -1.16 -15.43
CA ARG A 75 8.11 -0.69 -15.89
C ARG A 75 8.03 0.83 -16.07
N MET A 76 8.75 1.60 -15.26
CA MET A 76 8.84 3.06 -15.36
C MET A 76 9.54 3.51 -16.65
N PHE A 77 10.41 2.67 -17.20
CA PHE A 77 11.15 2.93 -18.43
C PHE A 77 10.63 2.14 -19.64
N LYS A 78 9.48 1.47 -19.55
CA LYS A 78 8.94 0.60 -20.61
C LYS A 78 8.89 1.29 -21.97
N ASP A 79 8.48 2.57 -22.00
CA ASP A 79 8.29 3.33 -23.23
C ASP A 79 9.64 3.80 -23.80
N ILE A 80 10.66 3.96 -22.95
CA ILE A 80 12.04 4.24 -23.37
C ILE A 80 12.69 2.98 -23.94
N PHE A 81 12.51 1.81 -23.31
CA PHE A 81 12.97 0.53 -23.87
C PHE A 81 12.38 0.26 -25.25
N ALA A 82 11.05 0.38 -25.39
CA ALA A 82 10.39 0.26 -26.70
C ALA A 82 10.93 1.29 -27.71
N GLY A 83 11.24 2.49 -27.23
CA GLY A 83 11.82 3.57 -28.02
C GLY A 83 13.24 3.34 -28.53
N LEU A 84 14.02 2.50 -27.84
CA LEU A 84 15.36 2.08 -28.30
C LEU A 84 15.29 1.08 -29.44
N GLU A 85 14.28 0.20 -29.45
CA GLU A 85 14.04 -0.74 -30.55
C GLU A 85 13.40 -0.03 -31.75
N GLN A 86 12.40 0.81 -31.48
CA GLN A 86 11.70 1.59 -32.48
C GLN A 86 11.42 2.99 -31.93
N ARG A 87 12.09 4.00 -32.49
CA ARG A 87 11.96 5.39 -32.07
C ARG A 87 10.50 5.82 -31.93
N ASN A 88 10.18 6.45 -30.79
CA ASN A 88 8.82 6.83 -30.42
C ASN A 88 8.78 8.21 -29.71
N ALA A 89 7.56 8.69 -29.40
CA ALA A 89 7.34 9.98 -28.76
C ALA A 89 7.98 10.11 -27.36
N ALA A 90 8.15 9.00 -26.64
CA ALA A 90 8.76 9.01 -25.32
C ALA A 90 10.26 9.33 -25.39
N ILE A 91 10.97 8.75 -26.35
CA ILE A 91 12.38 9.08 -26.64
C ILE A 91 12.53 10.53 -27.11
N GLU A 92 11.66 10.99 -28.01
CA GLU A 92 11.69 12.38 -28.50
C GLU A 92 11.49 13.38 -27.35
N THR A 93 10.53 13.12 -26.47
CA THR A 93 10.28 13.95 -25.29
C THR A 93 11.47 13.92 -24.32
N LEU A 94 12.03 12.73 -24.07
CA LEU A 94 13.20 12.56 -23.22
C LEU A 94 14.40 13.36 -23.74
N GLU A 95 14.72 13.23 -25.03
CA GLU A 95 15.84 13.95 -25.66
C GLU A 95 15.63 15.47 -25.62
N ALA A 96 14.43 15.94 -25.97
CA ALA A 96 14.10 17.37 -26.00
C ALA A 96 14.15 18.02 -24.61
N ARG A 97 13.79 17.27 -23.56
CA ARG A 97 13.62 17.78 -22.19
C ARG A 97 14.63 17.21 -21.19
N ILE A 98 15.71 16.56 -21.65
CA ILE A 98 16.65 15.84 -20.78
C ILE A 98 17.20 16.73 -19.64
N LYS A 99 17.45 18.01 -19.93
CA LYS A 99 17.99 18.98 -18.96
C LYS A 99 17.06 19.31 -17.79
N GLU A 100 15.76 19.02 -17.92
CA GLU A 100 14.78 19.25 -16.86
C GLU A 100 14.77 18.14 -15.80
N PHE A 101 15.35 16.97 -16.10
CA PHE A 101 15.36 15.85 -15.16
C PHE A 101 16.43 16.02 -14.07
N ALA A 102 16.10 15.57 -12.86
CA ALA A 102 17.01 15.62 -11.71
C ALA A 102 18.28 14.77 -11.90
N PHE A 103 18.22 13.73 -12.73
CA PHE A 103 19.35 12.87 -13.04
C PHE A 103 20.26 13.39 -14.16
N TYR A 104 19.92 14.50 -14.84
CA TYR A 104 20.77 15.08 -15.89
C TYR A 104 22.10 15.60 -15.33
N THR A 105 23.19 15.21 -15.97
CA THR A 105 24.49 15.89 -15.88
C THR A 105 25.16 15.88 -17.26
N PRO A 106 25.94 16.92 -17.62
CA PRO A 106 26.61 16.99 -18.92
C PRO A 106 27.71 15.92 -19.09
N GLU A 107 28.20 15.32 -18.00
CA GLU A 107 29.18 14.23 -18.03
C GLU A 107 28.56 12.91 -18.49
N VAL A 108 27.28 12.69 -18.19
CA VAL A 108 26.55 11.45 -18.56
C VAL A 108 25.83 11.61 -19.89
N PHE A 109 25.27 12.80 -20.16
CA PHE A 109 24.42 13.04 -21.33
C PHE A 109 25.07 14.01 -22.31
N ASP A 110 25.56 13.48 -23.43
CA ASP A 110 26.26 14.23 -24.49
C ASP A 110 25.34 14.77 -25.60
N GLY A 111 24.02 14.53 -25.49
CA GLY A 111 23.02 14.93 -26.47
C GLY A 111 22.72 13.89 -27.55
N LYS A 112 23.36 12.72 -27.50
CA LYS A 112 23.12 11.59 -28.41
C LYS A 112 22.78 10.34 -27.61
N ASN A 113 21.97 9.45 -28.19
CA ASN A 113 21.61 8.16 -27.58
C ASN A 113 21.17 8.27 -26.11
N ILE A 114 20.40 9.32 -25.78
CA ILE A 114 20.00 9.65 -24.40
C ILE A 114 19.31 8.46 -23.71
N GLY A 115 18.49 7.69 -24.45
CA GLY A 115 17.87 6.48 -23.93
C GLY A 115 18.88 5.40 -23.53
N GLU A 116 19.95 5.20 -24.31
CA GLU A 116 21.03 4.24 -23.99
C GLU A 116 21.86 4.73 -22.80
N GLN A 117 22.15 6.02 -22.72
CA GLN A 117 22.84 6.63 -21.57
C GLN A 117 21.99 6.56 -20.28
N LEU A 118 20.66 6.60 -20.41
CA LEU A 118 19.77 6.46 -19.26
C LEU A 118 19.69 5.00 -18.76
N LEU A 119 19.54 4.04 -19.67
CA LEU A 119 19.22 2.66 -19.33
C LEU A 119 20.41 1.69 -19.36
N GLY A 120 21.43 1.99 -20.16
CA GLY A 120 22.57 1.13 -20.42
C GLY A 120 23.62 1.13 -19.30
N PRO A 121 24.51 0.12 -19.30
CA PRO A 121 25.52 -0.08 -18.25
C PRO A 121 26.62 0.98 -18.24
N GLU A 122 26.94 1.57 -19.40
CA GLU A 122 27.93 2.66 -19.54
C GLU A 122 27.38 4.02 -19.09
N GLY A 123 26.06 4.09 -18.83
CA GLY A 123 25.38 5.30 -18.37
C GLY A 123 24.86 5.16 -16.94
N LEU A 124 23.60 5.55 -16.72
CA LEU A 124 23.01 5.51 -15.37
C LEU A 124 22.52 4.12 -14.96
N GLY A 125 22.27 3.22 -15.91
CA GLY A 125 21.73 1.87 -15.64
C GLY A 125 20.35 1.88 -14.96
N TYR A 126 19.54 2.92 -15.18
CA TYR A 126 18.30 3.12 -14.42
C TYR A 126 17.23 2.05 -14.67
N GLY A 127 17.26 1.37 -15.83
CA GLY A 127 16.33 0.29 -16.15
C GLY A 127 16.41 -0.92 -15.21
N ALA A 128 17.56 -1.15 -14.57
CA ALA A 128 17.81 -2.26 -13.66
C ALA A 128 17.82 -1.86 -12.17
N LYS A 129 17.75 -0.56 -11.86
CA LYS A 129 17.77 -0.06 -10.48
C LYS A 129 16.35 0.04 -9.90
N PRO A 130 16.17 -0.11 -8.58
CA PRO A 130 14.88 0.13 -7.93
C PRO A 130 14.55 1.62 -7.91
N LYS A 131 13.26 1.98 -7.95
CA LYS A 131 12.83 3.39 -7.96
C LYS A 131 13.37 4.19 -6.77
N GLY A 132 13.49 3.56 -5.60
CA GLY A 132 13.96 4.19 -4.37
C GLY A 132 15.30 4.91 -4.49
N VAL A 133 16.21 4.43 -5.35
CA VAL A 133 17.56 5.00 -5.51
C VAL A 133 17.70 5.89 -6.75
N LEU A 134 16.60 6.13 -7.48
CA LEU A 134 16.60 7.00 -8.65
C LEU A 134 16.44 8.46 -8.22
N LYS A 135 17.17 9.37 -8.88
CA LYS A 135 17.09 10.81 -8.64
C LYS A 135 15.78 11.35 -9.22
N PHE A 136 14.89 11.80 -8.35
CA PHE A 136 13.56 12.29 -8.73
C PHE A 136 13.51 13.81 -8.78
N HIS A 137 14.11 14.48 -7.78
CA HIS A 137 13.96 15.91 -7.61
C HIS A 137 15.30 16.63 -7.56
N ARG A 138 15.33 17.84 -8.10
CA ARG A 138 16.45 18.78 -8.02
C ARG A 138 15.94 20.09 -7.41
N TYR A 139 16.69 20.64 -6.47
CA TYR A 139 16.32 21.84 -5.71
C TYR A 139 17.17 23.05 -6.12
N PRO A 140 16.70 24.29 -5.86
CA PRO A 140 17.42 25.52 -6.23
C PRO A 140 18.81 25.66 -5.60
N ASP A 141 19.04 25.03 -4.45
CA ASP A 141 20.34 24.98 -3.77
C ASP A 141 21.31 23.95 -4.38
N GLY A 142 20.88 23.23 -5.42
CA GLY A 142 21.65 22.19 -6.10
C GLY A 142 21.46 20.79 -5.52
N GLU A 143 20.71 20.63 -4.41
CA GLU A 143 20.43 19.32 -3.85
C GLU A 143 19.64 18.46 -4.86
N VAL A 144 20.04 17.20 -4.99
CA VAL A 144 19.31 16.21 -5.80
C VAL A 144 18.88 15.07 -4.89
N ARG A 145 17.58 14.83 -4.82
CA ARG A 145 16.99 13.81 -3.95
C ARG A 145 16.52 12.61 -4.74
N THR A 146 16.81 11.43 -4.20
CA THR A 146 16.21 10.18 -4.64
C THR A 146 14.80 10.04 -4.06
N ALA A 147 14.00 9.12 -4.58
CA ALA A 147 12.71 8.80 -3.97
C ALA A 147 12.87 8.38 -2.49
N LEU A 148 13.89 7.58 -2.15
CA LEU A 148 14.23 7.23 -0.77
C LEU A 148 14.50 8.46 0.10
N ALA A 149 15.27 9.42 -0.40
CA ALA A 149 15.58 10.65 0.33
C ALA A 149 14.32 11.44 0.67
N GLU A 150 13.36 11.55 -0.25
CA GLU A 150 12.08 12.22 0.03
C GLU A 150 11.27 11.50 1.11
N HIS A 151 11.33 10.17 1.19
CA HIS A 151 10.67 9.43 2.27
C HIS A 151 11.25 9.74 3.65
N LEU A 152 12.57 10.01 3.76
CA LEU A 152 13.20 10.46 5.00
C LEU A 152 12.71 11.88 5.38
N VAL A 153 12.68 12.80 4.41
CA VAL A 153 12.21 14.19 4.60
C VAL A 153 10.74 14.24 5.02
N GLU A 154 9.88 13.42 4.43
CA GLU A 154 8.50 13.26 4.90
C GLU A 154 8.44 12.62 6.29
N GLY A 155 9.26 11.59 6.53
CA GLY A 155 9.24 10.83 7.78
C GLY A 155 9.53 11.69 9.01
N GLN A 156 10.48 12.62 8.93
CA GLN A 156 10.77 13.52 10.05
C GLN A 156 9.61 14.47 10.40
N GLU A 157 8.76 14.81 9.44
CA GLU A 157 7.70 15.80 9.60
C GLU A 157 6.52 15.26 10.43
N TYR A 158 6.18 13.98 10.24
CA TYR A 158 4.97 13.41 10.85
C TYR A 158 5.16 12.03 11.53
N MET A 159 6.32 11.36 11.40
CA MET A 159 6.59 10.05 12.03
C MET A 159 7.66 10.10 13.13
N ARG A 160 7.96 11.28 13.65
CA ARG A 160 8.89 11.41 14.78
C ARG A 160 8.30 10.80 16.05
N ASN A 161 9.08 9.93 16.69
CA ASN A 161 8.80 9.34 18.00
C ASN A 161 9.21 10.30 19.14
N ALA A 162 8.67 10.04 20.33
CA ALA A 162 8.96 10.85 21.52
C ALA A 162 10.46 10.83 21.91
N ASP A 163 11.19 9.75 21.60
CA ASP A 163 12.64 9.65 21.82
C ASP A 163 13.49 10.37 20.76
N GLY A 164 12.85 11.06 19.81
CA GLY A 164 13.49 11.77 18.72
C GLY A 164 13.85 10.90 17.51
N THR A 165 13.50 9.61 17.52
CA THR A 165 13.77 8.72 16.38
C THR A 165 12.67 8.76 15.33
N VAL A 166 13.05 8.54 14.08
CA VAL A 166 12.14 8.39 12.94
C VAL A 166 12.39 7.00 12.36
N ASN A 167 11.42 6.11 12.54
CA ASN A 167 11.55 4.72 12.10
C ASN A 167 10.99 4.55 10.70
N LEU A 168 11.77 3.96 9.79
CA LEU A 168 11.31 3.57 8.47
C LEU A 168 11.59 2.09 8.25
N HIS A 169 10.58 1.38 7.75
CA HIS A 169 10.71 -0.01 7.32
C HIS A 169 10.51 -0.06 5.81
N ILE A 170 11.51 -0.52 5.06
CA ILE A 170 11.52 -0.45 3.60
C ILE A 170 11.63 -1.87 3.05
N THR A 171 10.64 -2.28 2.26
CA THR A 171 10.70 -3.61 1.61
C THR A 171 11.46 -3.51 0.30
N ILE A 172 12.47 -4.35 0.12
CA ILE A 172 13.37 -4.32 -1.03
C ILE A 172 13.56 -5.73 -1.59
N SER A 173 14.09 -5.85 -2.81
CA SER A 173 14.59 -7.14 -3.30
C SER A 173 16.03 -7.36 -2.83
N PRO A 174 16.45 -8.61 -2.53
CA PRO A 174 17.79 -8.91 -2.03
C PRO A 174 18.92 -8.33 -2.89
N GLU A 175 18.79 -8.42 -4.21
CA GLU A 175 19.77 -7.92 -5.19
C GLU A 175 19.92 -6.39 -5.20
N HIS A 176 18.94 -5.68 -4.65
CA HIS A 176 18.92 -4.22 -4.59
C HIS A 176 19.42 -3.64 -3.26
N ARG A 177 19.59 -4.48 -2.23
CA ARG A 177 20.05 -4.05 -0.90
C ARG A 177 21.33 -3.20 -0.93
N PRO A 178 22.40 -3.58 -1.65
CA PRO A 178 23.62 -2.77 -1.68
C PRO A 178 23.40 -1.34 -2.21
N LEU A 179 22.46 -1.16 -3.14
CA LEU A 179 22.13 0.16 -3.70
C LEU A 179 21.44 1.05 -2.67
N PHE A 180 20.51 0.48 -1.90
CA PHE A 180 19.80 1.21 -0.83
C PHE A 180 20.73 1.56 0.33
N GLU A 181 21.59 0.62 0.77
CA GLU A 181 22.58 0.87 1.82
C GLU A 181 23.56 1.97 1.42
N ALA A 182 24.05 1.95 0.18
CA ALA A 182 24.92 3.01 -0.35
C ALA A 182 24.21 4.37 -0.37
N ALA A 183 22.96 4.43 -0.85
CA ALA A 183 22.17 5.66 -0.87
C ALA A 183 21.92 6.21 0.54
N LEU A 184 21.63 5.36 1.53
CA LEU A 184 21.45 5.77 2.92
C LEU A 184 22.74 6.29 3.55
N ALA A 185 23.87 5.62 3.32
CA ALA A 185 25.15 6.02 3.88
C ALA A 185 25.55 7.45 3.47
N GLU A 186 25.14 7.88 2.27
CA GLU A 186 25.34 9.24 1.77
C GLU A 186 24.42 10.27 2.46
N ILE A 187 23.12 9.97 2.59
CA ILE A 187 22.11 10.97 2.98
C ILE A 187 21.78 10.99 4.47
N GLN A 188 21.86 9.85 5.16
CA GLN A 188 21.34 9.72 6.53
C GLN A 188 22.06 10.66 7.51
N PRO A 189 23.40 10.72 7.59
CA PRO A 189 24.08 11.62 8.54
C PRO A 189 23.78 13.10 8.27
N LEU A 190 23.62 13.46 6.99
CA LEU A 190 23.27 14.83 6.58
C LEU A 190 21.88 15.21 7.07
N TYR A 191 20.90 14.31 6.91
CA TYR A 191 19.51 14.56 7.29
C TYR A 191 19.28 14.46 8.79
N GLU A 192 19.95 13.55 9.50
CA GLU A 192 19.92 13.52 10.97
C GLU A 192 20.39 14.85 11.56
N LYS A 193 21.49 15.39 11.03
CA LYS A 193 22.01 16.70 11.42
C LYS A 193 21.06 17.84 11.03
N ARG A 194 20.54 17.82 9.79
CA ARG A 194 19.66 18.88 9.27
C ARG A 194 18.35 18.99 10.05
N TYR A 195 17.73 17.87 10.40
CA TYR A 195 16.40 17.83 11.00
C TYR A 195 16.42 17.58 12.53
N GLY A 196 17.59 17.29 13.12
CA GLY A 196 17.70 17.05 14.56
C GLY A 196 16.93 15.80 15.00
N VAL A 197 17.02 14.74 14.19
CA VAL A 197 16.38 13.44 14.41
C VAL A 197 17.42 12.32 14.30
N ARG A 198 17.05 11.12 14.75
CA ARG A 198 17.81 9.90 14.48
C ARG A 198 16.98 8.95 13.63
N TYR A 199 17.43 8.64 12.42
CA TYR A 199 16.71 7.69 11.57
C TYR A 199 17.05 6.25 12.00
N ARG A 200 16.03 5.42 12.15
CA ARG A 200 16.18 3.96 12.29
C ARG A 200 15.57 3.32 11.05
N ILE A 201 16.42 2.91 10.13
CA ILE A 201 15.99 2.31 8.87
C ILE A 201 16.18 0.79 8.94
N GLU A 202 15.09 0.06 8.70
CA GLU A 202 15.11 -1.39 8.56
C GLU A 202 14.75 -1.79 7.14
N PHE A 203 15.49 -2.76 6.60
CA PHE A 203 15.20 -3.36 5.30
C PHE A 203 14.72 -4.80 5.48
N SER A 204 13.59 -5.13 4.85
CA SER A 204 13.15 -6.51 4.72
C SER A 204 12.98 -6.90 3.26
N CYS A 205 13.07 -8.20 3.00
CA CYS A 205 12.75 -8.78 1.70
C CYS A 205 11.44 -9.57 1.83
N GLN A 206 10.76 -9.79 0.71
CA GLN A 206 9.70 -10.80 0.66
C GLN A 206 10.35 -12.18 0.91
N ASP A 207 9.78 -12.95 1.83
CA ASP A 207 10.29 -14.28 2.14
C ASP A 207 9.95 -15.24 0.97
N PRO A 208 10.94 -15.93 0.35
CA PRO A 208 10.67 -16.92 -0.70
C PRO A 208 9.71 -18.04 -0.27
N LEU A 209 9.57 -18.30 1.04
CA LEU A 209 8.57 -19.23 1.55
C LEU A 209 7.13 -18.77 1.30
N THR A 210 6.91 -17.50 0.98
CA THR A 210 5.62 -16.94 0.55
C THR A 210 5.35 -17.12 -0.95
N ASP A 211 6.32 -17.64 -1.71
CA ASP A 211 6.13 -17.91 -3.14
C ASP A 211 5.07 -19.00 -3.35
N THR A 212 4.17 -18.78 -4.30
CA THR A 212 3.14 -19.75 -4.68
C THR A 212 3.61 -20.63 -5.82
N ILE A 213 3.06 -21.84 -5.91
CA ILE A 213 3.33 -22.75 -7.02
C ILE A 213 2.78 -22.19 -8.34
N ALA A 214 3.57 -22.29 -9.41
CA ALA A 214 3.10 -22.03 -10.75
C ALA A 214 2.40 -23.27 -11.31
N ALA A 215 1.37 -23.06 -12.13
CA ALA A 215 0.65 -24.13 -12.80
C ALA A 215 0.74 -24.02 -14.33
N THR A 216 0.58 -25.15 -15.01
CA THR A 216 0.33 -25.16 -16.46
C THR A 216 -1.06 -24.61 -16.76
N PRO A 217 -1.38 -24.25 -18.02
CA PRO A 217 -2.73 -23.83 -18.40
C PRO A 217 -3.83 -24.82 -17.97
N GLU A 218 -3.52 -26.12 -17.90
CA GLU A 218 -4.40 -27.21 -17.47
C GLU A 218 -4.51 -27.37 -15.93
N GLY A 219 -3.83 -26.52 -15.14
CA GLY A 219 -3.92 -26.54 -13.67
C GLY A 219 -3.09 -27.65 -13.00
N LYS A 220 -2.05 -28.16 -13.66
CA LYS A 220 -1.06 -29.07 -13.07
C LYS A 220 0.17 -28.28 -12.60
N PRO A 221 0.96 -28.77 -11.62
CA PRO A 221 2.24 -28.14 -11.26
C PRO A 221 3.12 -27.89 -12.48
N PHE A 222 3.62 -26.66 -12.63
CA PHE A 222 4.58 -26.33 -13.66
C PHE A 222 5.97 -26.80 -13.22
N LEU A 223 6.54 -27.78 -13.93
CA LEU A 223 7.87 -28.31 -13.62
C LEU A 223 8.94 -27.63 -14.48
N LYS A 224 10.06 -27.27 -13.85
CA LYS A 224 11.28 -26.85 -14.54
C LYS A 224 11.91 -28.02 -15.29
N ASP A 225 12.93 -27.75 -16.10
CA ASP A 225 13.63 -28.79 -16.88
C ASP A 225 14.35 -29.83 -15.99
N ASP A 226 14.68 -29.45 -14.75
CA ASP A 226 15.26 -30.34 -13.73
C ASP A 226 14.20 -31.22 -13.00
N GLY A 227 12.92 -31.08 -13.35
CA GLY A 227 11.80 -31.82 -12.76
C GLY A 227 11.22 -31.21 -11.47
N GLU A 228 11.83 -30.16 -10.94
CA GLU A 228 11.34 -29.49 -9.71
C GLU A 228 10.19 -28.52 -10.03
N PRO A 229 9.20 -28.35 -9.12
CA PRO A 229 8.16 -27.35 -9.28
C PRO A 229 8.72 -25.92 -9.34
N LEU A 230 8.13 -25.10 -10.21
CA LEU A 230 8.43 -23.67 -10.25
C LEU A 230 7.56 -22.92 -9.23
N PHE A 231 8.22 -22.20 -8.32
CA PHE A 231 7.58 -21.24 -7.42
C PHE A 231 7.84 -19.81 -7.90
N ARG A 232 6.90 -18.90 -7.65
CA ARG A 232 7.00 -17.50 -8.08
C ARG A 232 6.59 -16.55 -6.95
N PRO A 233 7.17 -15.33 -6.92
CA PRO A 233 6.75 -14.29 -5.99
C PRO A 233 5.24 -14.05 -6.08
N ALA A 234 4.57 -14.13 -4.94
CA ALA A 234 3.10 -14.09 -4.87
C ALA A 234 2.50 -12.67 -4.81
N GLY A 235 3.20 -11.69 -5.39
CA GLY A 235 2.75 -10.30 -5.46
C GLY A 235 2.79 -9.54 -4.13
N HIS A 236 2.17 -8.36 -4.11
CA HIS A 236 2.22 -7.42 -2.97
C HIS A 236 1.48 -7.93 -1.72
N GLY A 237 0.69 -9.00 -1.83
CA GLY A 237 0.01 -9.59 -0.69
C GLY A 237 0.93 -10.15 0.39
N ALA A 238 2.08 -10.67 -0.04
CA ALA A 238 3.10 -11.15 0.89
C ALA A 238 3.69 -10.06 1.80
N LEU A 239 3.45 -8.78 1.50
CA LEU A 239 3.89 -7.68 2.36
C LEU A 239 3.20 -7.70 3.74
N ILE A 240 2.07 -8.41 3.91
CA ILE A 240 1.41 -8.52 5.21
C ILE A 240 2.34 -9.11 6.26
N TYR A 241 3.23 -10.03 5.86
CA TYR A 241 4.21 -10.65 6.73
C TYR A 241 5.35 -9.70 7.12
N ASN A 242 5.78 -8.85 6.17
CA ASN A 242 6.75 -7.80 6.47
C ASN A 242 6.14 -6.75 7.41
N LEU A 243 4.88 -6.37 7.21
CA LEU A 243 4.15 -5.48 8.10
C LEU A 243 3.96 -6.13 9.49
N ASN A 244 3.67 -7.43 9.54
CA ASN A 244 3.54 -8.20 10.78
C ASN A 244 4.85 -8.28 11.56
N ALA A 245 6.02 -8.04 10.93
CA ALA A 245 7.29 -7.98 11.64
C ALA A 245 7.55 -6.61 12.30
N VAL A 246 6.89 -5.54 11.84
CA VAL A 246 7.10 -4.18 12.36
C VAL A 246 6.63 -4.07 13.80
N ASP A 247 7.52 -3.73 14.73
CA ASP A 247 7.19 -3.49 16.13
C ASP A 247 6.89 -2.00 16.37
N ALA A 248 5.70 -1.57 15.95
CA ALA A 248 5.17 -0.24 16.19
C ALA A 248 3.64 -0.32 16.31
N GLU A 249 3.06 0.56 17.11
CA GLU A 249 1.60 0.67 17.20
C GLU A 249 1.02 1.36 15.98
N LEU A 250 1.56 2.53 15.61
CA LEU A 250 1.04 3.37 14.53
C LEU A 250 1.95 3.31 13.30
N VAL A 251 1.43 2.78 12.19
CA VAL A 251 2.20 2.60 10.96
C VAL A 251 1.61 3.41 9.82
N SER A 252 2.42 4.25 9.17
CA SER A 252 2.04 4.90 7.91
C SER A 252 2.56 4.09 6.74
N ILE A 253 1.70 3.69 5.82
CA ILE A 253 2.07 2.97 4.59
C ILE A 253 1.95 3.92 3.39
N LYS A 254 3.03 4.04 2.61
CA LYS A 254 3.06 4.84 1.37
C LYS A 254 4.07 4.25 0.39
N ASN A 255 3.68 4.07 -0.87
CA ASN A 255 4.56 3.52 -1.91
C ASN A 255 5.79 4.39 -2.16
N ILE A 256 6.93 3.75 -2.47
CA ILE A 256 8.22 4.44 -2.69
C ILE A 256 8.18 5.51 -3.79
N ASP A 257 7.29 5.36 -4.77
CA ASP A 257 7.20 6.25 -5.93
C ASP A 257 6.22 7.41 -5.74
N ASN A 258 5.46 7.43 -4.65
CA ASN A 258 4.53 8.48 -4.30
C ASN A 258 5.22 9.54 -3.43
N VAL A 259 5.98 10.42 -4.07
CA VAL A 259 6.74 11.50 -3.43
C VAL A 259 6.61 12.76 -4.27
N ALA A 260 6.81 13.94 -3.69
CA ALA A 260 6.72 15.20 -4.43
C ALA A 260 7.83 16.16 -3.97
N LEU A 261 8.01 17.25 -4.72
CA LEU A 261 8.86 18.36 -4.33
C LEU A 261 8.46 18.91 -2.97
N GLU A 262 9.43 19.37 -2.21
CA GLU A 262 9.27 19.89 -0.84
C GLU A 262 8.18 20.97 -0.68
N ARG A 263 7.85 21.73 -1.73
CA ARG A 263 6.71 22.67 -1.71
C ARG A 263 5.34 22.01 -1.44
N TYR A 264 5.21 20.71 -1.69
CA TYR A 264 4.01 19.91 -1.40
C TYR A 264 4.07 19.22 -0.02
N LEU A 265 5.20 19.31 0.69
CA LEU A 265 5.36 18.71 2.02
C LEU A 265 4.32 19.25 3.03
N PRO A 266 3.99 20.56 3.10
CA PRO A 266 3.02 21.06 4.07
C PRO A 266 1.63 20.44 3.93
N VAL A 267 1.13 20.29 2.69
CA VAL A 267 -0.19 19.65 2.44
C VAL A 267 -0.13 18.14 2.70
N THR A 268 0.95 17.48 2.27
CA THR A 268 1.17 16.04 2.49
C THR A 268 1.23 15.72 3.97
N ALA A 269 2.00 16.47 4.75
CA ALA A 269 2.15 16.28 6.18
C ALA A 269 0.84 16.59 6.94
N ARG A 270 0.14 17.68 6.58
CA ARG A 270 -1.17 18.01 7.18
C ARG A 270 -2.16 16.85 7.01
N TYR A 271 -2.36 16.38 5.78
CA TYR A 271 -3.34 15.32 5.54
C TYR A 271 -2.87 13.95 6.03
N LYS A 272 -1.56 13.71 6.10
CA LYS A 272 -1.04 12.53 6.80
C LYS A 272 -1.39 12.56 8.29
N LYS A 273 -1.21 13.70 8.96
CA LYS A 273 -1.64 13.89 10.35
C LYS A 273 -3.16 13.76 10.51
N VAL A 274 -3.96 14.22 9.55
CA VAL A 274 -5.42 13.96 9.54
C VAL A 274 -5.71 12.46 9.54
N LEU A 275 -5.10 11.68 8.64
CA LEU A 275 -5.28 10.23 8.60
C LEU A 275 -4.85 9.56 9.91
N MET A 276 -3.72 9.99 10.49
CA MET A 276 -3.27 9.54 11.80
C MET A 276 -4.29 9.88 12.89
N GLY A 277 -4.79 11.10 12.92
CA GLY A 277 -5.77 11.56 13.89
C GLY A 277 -7.07 10.77 13.82
N CYS A 278 -7.56 10.52 12.60
CA CYS A 278 -8.75 9.68 12.39
C CYS A 278 -8.51 8.24 12.85
N ALA A 279 -7.34 7.65 12.55
CA ALA A 279 -7.01 6.29 12.96
C ALA A 279 -6.95 6.15 14.49
N LEU A 280 -6.37 7.14 15.16
CA LEU A 280 -6.22 7.17 16.62
C LEU A 280 -7.57 7.41 17.32
N GLN A 281 -8.40 8.32 16.81
CA GLN A 281 -9.75 8.53 17.32
C GLN A 281 -10.62 7.27 17.17
N LEU A 282 -10.56 6.63 16.00
CA LEU A 282 -11.30 5.40 15.73
C LEU A 282 -10.85 4.27 16.66
N ARG A 283 -9.53 4.09 16.80
CA ARG A 283 -8.92 3.13 17.73
C ARG A 283 -9.38 3.39 19.18
N ASP A 284 -9.27 4.62 19.67
CA ASP A 284 -9.62 4.92 21.07
C ASP A 284 -11.10 4.65 21.34
N ARG A 285 -11.98 5.02 20.40
CA ARG A 285 -13.41 4.73 20.53
C ARG A 285 -13.69 3.22 20.52
N ILE A 286 -12.98 2.45 19.70
CA ILE A 286 -13.08 0.98 19.68
C ILE A 286 -12.62 0.40 21.02
N PHE A 287 -11.53 0.92 21.60
CA PHE A 287 -11.00 0.45 22.88
C PHE A 287 -12.00 0.71 24.01
N ASP A 288 -12.59 1.91 24.06
CA ASP A 288 -13.64 2.25 25.04
C ASP A 288 -14.81 1.26 24.98
N TYR A 289 -15.24 0.85 23.78
CA TYR A 289 -16.31 -0.13 23.61
C TYR A 289 -15.90 -1.54 24.01
N LEU A 290 -14.66 -1.95 23.71
CA LEU A 290 -14.15 -3.26 24.12
C LEU A 290 -14.07 -3.36 25.65
N ASP A 291 -13.61 -2.30 26.34
CA ASP A 291 -13.62 -2.24 27.80
C ASP A 291 -15.06 -2.28 28.35
N ALA A 292 -15.98 -1.51 27.78
CA ALA A 292 -17.38 -1.49 28.21
C ALA A 292 -18.09 -2.86 28.04
N LEU A 293 -17.79 -3.59 26.96
CA LEU A 293 -18.30 -4.94 26.73
C LEU A 293 -17.74 -5.97 27.73
N GLU A 294 -16.51 -5.78 28.23
CA GLU A 294 -15.94 -6.65 29.27
C GLU A 294 -16.54 -6.39 30.66
N GLU A 295 -16.87 -5.14 30.98
CA GLU A 295 -17.34 -4.75 32.31
C GLU A 295 -18.85 -4.97 32.51
N THR A 296 -19.67 -4.36 31.66
CA THR A 296 -21.14 -4.33 31.82
C THR A 296 -21.85 -4.35 30.47
N PRO A 297 -21.80 -5.47 29.73
CA PRO A 297 -22.48 -5.55 28.44
C PRO A 297 -24.00 -5.60 28.64
N ASP A 298 -24.73 -4.80 27.87
CA ASP A 298 -26.18 -4.79 27.83
C ASP A 298 -26.73 -4.48 26.42
N GLU A 299 -28.05 -4.59 26.27
CA GLU A 299 -28.75 -4.35 24.99
C GLU A 299 -28.53 -2.94 24.45
N ALA A 300 -28.43 -1.94 25.33
CA ALA A 300 -28.30 -0.54 24.95
C ALA A 300 -26.89 -0.27 24.39
N LEU A 301 -25.87 -0.82 25.05
CA LEU A 301 -24.49 -0.76 24.59
C LEU A 301 -24.33 -1.47 23.24
N CYS A 302 -24.90 -2.67 23.07
CA CYS A 302 -24.86 -3.39 21.80
C CYS A 302 -25.49 -2.55 20.66
N ALA A 303 -26.64 -1.92 20.91
CA ALA A 303 -27.28 -1.06 19.92
C ALA A 303 -26.46 0.21 19.61
N GLU A 304 -25.79 0.80 20.60
CA GLU A 304 -24.87 1.93 20.41
C GLU A 304 -23.66 1.54 19.55
N ILE A 305 -23.06 0.38 19.83
CA ILE A 305 -21.93 -0.16 19.06
C ILE A 305 -22.36 -0.45 17.62
N GLU A 306 -23.52 -1.08 17.40
CA GLU A 306 -24.03 -1.32 16.04
C GLU A 306 -24.26 -0.03 15.27
N ALA A 307 -24.82 1.00 15.92
CA ALA A 307 -24.98 2.31 15.30
C ALA A 307 -23.63 2.93 14.92
N PHE A 308 -22.63 2.82 15.79
CA PHE A 308 -21.26 3.25 15.51
C PHE A 308 -20.63 2.49 14.35
N LEU A 309 -20.70 1.15 14.36
CA LEU A 309 -20.18 0.28 13.29
C LEU A 309 -20.82 0.61 11.94
N ALA A 310 -22.14 0.82 11.90
CA ALA A 310 -22.86 1.18 10.69
C ALA A 310 -22.48 2.58 10.16
N GLN A 311 -22.33 3.57 11.06
CA GLN A 311 -22.05 4.95 10.68
C GLN A 311 -20.59 5.20 10.31
N GLU A 312 -19.65 4.73 11.13
CA GLU A 312 -18.22 5.04 10.99
C GLU A 312 -17.47 4.05 10.09
N LEU A 313 -17.94 2.80 10.00
CA LEU A 313 -17.25 1.70 9.30
C LEU A 313 -18.11 1.04 8.20
N CYS A 314 -19.37 1.45 8.05
CA CYS A 314 -20.34 0.81 7.15
C CYS A 314 -20.47 -0.71 7.39
N ILE A 315 -20.40 -1.12 8.65
CA ILE A 315 -20.64 -2.51 9.08
C ILE A 315 -22.09 -2.61 9.57
N GLU A 316 -22.97 -3.16 8.75
CA GLU A 316 -24.31 -3.58 9.15
C GLU A 316 -24.19 -4.95 9.83
N VAL A 317 -24.66 -5.05 11.06
CA VAL A 317 -24.59 -6.27 11.87
C VAL A 317 -25.87 -7.11 11.62
N PRO A 318 -25.77 -8.42 11.39
CA PRO A 318 -26.94 -9.28 11.26
C PRO A 318 -27.74 -9.34 12.58
N ALA A 319 -29.01 -9.72 12.51
CA ALA A 319 -29.83 -9.87 13.71
C ALA A 319 -29.41 -11.11 14.51
N PHE A 320 -29.34 -10.96 15.84
CA PHE A 320 -29.07 -12.04 16.79
C PHE A 320 -30.24 -12.16 17.77
N GLU A 321 -30.65 -13.39 18.09
CA GLU A 321 -31.68 -13.65 19.11
C GLU A 321 -31.08 -13.72 20.52
N ASP A 322 -29.87 -14.26 20.65
CA ASP A 322 -29.14 -14.37 21.91
C ASP A 322 -28.18 -13.19 22.09
N LEU A 323 -28.27 -12.54 23.26
CA LEU A 323 -27.42 -11.40 23.59
C LEU A 323 -25.94 -11.77 23.71
N GLY A 324 -25.63 -12.98 24.18
CA GLY A 324 -24.25 -13.46 24.29
C GLY A 324 -23.60 -13.62 22.91
N GLU A 325 -24.28 -14.29 21.98
CA GLU A 325 -23.82 -14.41 20.58
C GLU A 325 -23.63 -13.04 19.91
N ARG A 326 -24.54 -12.10 20.19
CA ARG A 326 -24.43 -10.72 19.72
C ARG A 326 -23.20 -10.02 20.28
N ILE A 327 -22.95 -10.12 21.59
CA ILE A 327 -21.76 -9.53 22.25
C ILE A 327 -20.48 -10.12 21.65
N ASP A 328 -20.40 -11.44 21.50
CA ASP A 328 -19.23 -12.12 20.92
C ASP A 328 -18.97 -11.66 19.49
N PHE A 329 -20.03 -11.50 18.69
CA PHE A 329 -19.92 -10.98 17.33
C PHE A 329 -19.41 -9.53 17.31
N LEU A 330 -19.99 -8.64 18.13
CA LEU A 330 -19.58 -7.24 18.22
C LEU A 330 -18.14 -7.11 18.71
N TRP A 331 -17.75 -7.87 19.74
CA TRP A 331 -16.37 -7.92 20.21
C TRP A 331 -15.44 -8.38 19.10
N GLY A 332 -15.81 -9.44 18.35
CA GLY A 332 -15.03 -9.94 17.22
C GLY A 332 -14.89 -8.93 16.08
N LYS A 333 -15.89 -8.06 15.85
CA LYS A 333 -15.84 -6.95 14.88
C LYS A 333 -14.95 -5.81 15.36
N LEU A 334 -15.02 -5.47 16.63
CA LEU A 334 -14.26 -4.38 17.23
C LEU A 334 -12.77 -4.75 17.42
N ASN A 335 -12.47 -5.95 17.90
CA ASN A 335 -11.09 -6.36 18.23
C ASN A 335 -10.30 -6.85 17.01
N ARG A 336 -10.12 -5.92 16.06
CA ARG A 336 -9.37 -6.11 14.81
C ARG A 336 -8.40 -4.94 14.61
N PRO A 337 -7.32 -5.13 13.83
CA PRO A 337 -6.47 -4.01 13.44
C PRO A 337 -7.27 -2.91 12.74
N VAL A 338 -6.86 -1.65 12.95
CA VAL A 338 -7.50 -0.48 12.32
C VAL A 338 -6.67 -0.05 11.12
N ARG A 339 -7.33 0.31 10.01
CA ARG A 339 -6.75 1.05 8.89
C ARG A 339 -7.60 2.24 8.50
N VAL A 340 -6.97 3.39 8.34
CA VAL A 340 -7.55 4.58 7.73
C VAL A 340 -6.86 4.83 6.40
N CYS A 341 -7.65 4.87 5.34
CA CYS A 341 -7.16 4.99 3.97
C CYS A 341 -7.51 6.38 3.43
N GLY A 342 -6.51 7.13 2.99
CA GLY A 342 -6.74 8.33 2.19
C GLY A 342 -7.42 7.94 0.87
N MET A 343 -8.37 8.75 0.41
CA MET A 343 -9.08 8.58 -0.85
C MET A 343 -8.98 9.85 -1.66
N VAL A 344 -8.54 9.74 -2.92
CA VAL A 344 -8.43 10.88 -3.83
C VAL A 344 -9.58 10.82 -4.83
N ARG A 345 -10.19 11.97 -5.12
CA ARG A 345 -11.26 12.06 -6.12
C ARG A 345 -10.76 11.55 -7.47
N ASN A 346 -11.55 10.69 -8.09
CA ASN A 346 -11.20 10.15 -9.39
C ASN A 346 -11.36 11.23 -10.47
N ALA A 347 -10.32 11.46 -11.26
CA ALA A 347 -10.32 12.39 -12.39
C ALA A 347 -10.59 11.68 -13.75
N GLY A 348 -11.06 10.42 -13.71
CA GLY A 348 -11.37 9.61 -14.89
C GLY A 348 -10.38 8.47 -15.16
N ASP A 349 -9.48 8.17 -14.22
CA ASP A 349 -8.52 7.08 -14.36
C ASP A 349 -9.18 5.73 -14.00
N PRO A 350 -9.06 4.70 -14.86
CA PRO A 350 -9.50 3.36 -14.54
C PRO A 350 -8.60 2.76 -13.47
N GLY A 351 -9.19 2.20 -12.41
CA GLY A 351 -8.44 1.58 -11.32
C GLY A 351 -9.33 0.98 -10.25
N GLY A 352 -8.71 0.37 -9.25
CA GLY A 352 -9.41 -0.12 -8.07
C GLY A 352 -10.01 1.03 -7.24
N GLY A 353 -11.12 0.77 -6.58
CA GLY A 353 -11.93 1.77 -5.89
C GLY A 353 -12.42 1.30 -4.52
N PRO A 354 -12.99 2.22 -3.73
CA PRO A 354 -13.57 1.90 -2.43
C PRO A 354 -15.03 1.45 -2.58
N PHE A 355 -15.39 0.35 -1.92
CA PHE A 355 -16.72 -0.27 -1.98
C PHE A 355 -17.18 -0.71 -0.61
N VAL A 356 -18.50 -0.85 -0.45
CA VAL A 356 -19.11 -1.63 0.62
C VAL A 356 -19.41 -3.01 0.05
N ILE A 357 -18.90 -4.05 0.68
CA ILE A 357 -19.19 -5.45 0.32
C ILE A 357 -20.03 -6.12 1.40
N ARG A 358 -20.67 -7.24 1.04
CA ARG A 358 -21.24 -8.18 2.00
C ARG A 358 -20.21 -9.25 2.32
N GLU A 359 -20.02 -9.47 3.61
CA GLU A 359 -19.14 -10.48 4.17
C GLU A 359 -19.82 -11.84 4.28
N LYS A 360 -19.02 -12.90 4.40
CA LYS A 360 -19.51 -14.28 4.54
C LYS A 360 -20.32 -14.52 5.81
N ASP A 361 -20.06 -13.73 6.86
CA ASP A 361 -20.80 -13.76 8.13
C ASP A 361 -22.12 -12.99 8.08
N GLY A 362 -22.49 -12.44 6.91
CA GLY A 362 -23.73 -11.70 6.69
C GLY A 362 -23.64 -10.21 7.00
N SER A 363 -22.55 -9.74 7.62
CA SER A 363 -22.32 -8.30 7.82
C SER A 363 -21.86 -7.60 6.55
N THR A 364 -21.68 -6.28 6.60
CA THR A 364 -21.01 -5.51 5.54
C THR A 364 -19.67 -4.97 5.99
N SER A 365 -18.81 -4.55 5.05
CA SER A 365 -17.55 -3.87 5.37
C SER A 365 -17.07 -2.98 4.23
N LEU A 366 -16.16 -2.05 4.54
CA LEU A 366 -15.46 -1.22 3.57
C LEU A 366 -14.22 -1.92 3.01
N GLN A 367 -14.16 -2.09 1.69
CA GLN A 367 -13.04 -2.72 0.98
C GLN A 367 -12.53 -1.89 -0.19
N ILE A 368 -11.24 -2.06 -0.49
CA ILE A 368 -10.62 -1.54 -1.71
C ILE A 368 -10.56 -2.69 -2.70
N LEU A 369 -11.30 -2.59 -3.81
CA LEU A 369 -11.39 -3.64 -4.82
C LEU A 369 -10.70 -3.23 -6.10
N GLU A 370 -9.98 -4.16 -6.73
CA GLU A 370 -9.49 -4.01 -8.09
C GLU A 370 -10.52 -4.53 -9.12
N SER A 371 -10.44 -4.06 -10.36
CA SER A 371 -11.37 -4.45 -11.42
C SER A 371 -11.42 -5.97 -11.67
N VAL A 372 -10.32 -6.67 -11.41
CA VAL A 372 -10.22 -8.14 -11.55
C VAL A 372 -11.02 -8.92 -10.50
N GLN A 373 -11.50 -8.27 -9.44
CA GLN A 373 -12.31 -8.88 -8.38
C GLN A 373 -13.81 -8.66 -8.60
N VAL A 374 -14.19 -7.92 -9.64
CA VAL A 374 -15.57 -7.56 -9.98
C VAL A 374 -16.10 -8.51 -11.04
N ASN A 375 -17.28 -9.09 -10.82
CA ASN A 375 -17.92 -9.96 -11.80
C ASN A 375 -18.31 -9.15 -13.06
N PRO A 376 -17.72 -9.42 -14.25
CA PRO A 376 -18.06 -8.70 -15.47
C PRO A 376 -19.46 -9.02 -15.99
N ASP A 377 -20.07 -10.12 -15.53
CA ASP A 377 -21.40 -10.54 -15.94
C ASP A 377 -22.50 -10.03 -14.98
N ASP A 378 -22.13 -9.30 -13.92
CA ASP A 378 -23.07 -8.66 -12.99
C ASP A 378 -23.26 -7.17 -13.34
N PRO A 379 -24.41 -6.78 -13.91
CA PRO A 379 -24.68 -5.38 -14.26
C PRO A 379 -24.68 -4.43 -13.04
N ALA A 380 -25.06 -4.92 -11.86
CA ALA A 380 -25.08 -4.10 -10.65
C ALA A 380 -23.66 -3.82 -10.15
N ALA A 381 -22.80 -4.84 -10.13
CA ALA A 381 -21.38 -4.69 -9.79
C ALA A 381 -20.66 -3.74 -10.78
N LEU A 382 -20.93 -3.87 -12.08
CA LEU A 382 -20.40 -2.96 -13.10
C LEU A 382 -20.92 -1.52 -12.95
N ALA A 383 -22.19 -1.34 -12.58
CA ALA A 383 -22.75 -0.03 -12.31
C ALA A 383 -22.11 0.62 -11.08
N ALA A 384 -21.89 -0.15 -10.01
CA ALA A 384 -21.18 0.31 -8.81
C ALA A 384 -19.75 0.74 -9.15
N MET A 385 -19.01 -0.02 -9.95
CA MET A 385 -17.66 0.34 -10.39
C MET A 385 -17.64 1.66 -11.18
N LYS A 386 -18.61 1.88 -12.08
CA LYS A 386 -18.75 3.15 -12.83
C LYS A 386 -19.15 4.32 -11.95
N ALA A 387 -19.83 4.07 -10.83
CA ALA A 387 -20.26 5.08 -9.86
C ALA A 387 -19.20 5.39 -8.80
N ALA A 388 -18.04 4.72 -8.83
CA ALA A 388 -16.93 5.02 -7.93
C ALA A 388 -16.46 6.47 -8.12
N THR A 389 -16.45 7.24 -7.04
CA THR A 389 -16.11 8.68 -7.05
C THR A 389 -14.64 8.93 -6.71
N HIS A 390 -13.97 7.93 -6.14
CA HIS A 390 -12.64 8.02 -5.58
C HIS A 390 -11.82 6.77 -5.92
N PHE A 391 -10.51 6.87 -5.77
CA PHE A 391 -9.59 5.74 -5.79
C PHE A 391 -8.63 5.82 -4.60
N ASN A 392 -8.01 4.69 -4.26
CA ASN A 392 -7.02 4.63 -3.19
C ASN A 392 -5.60 4.91 -3.73
N PRO A 393 -4.92 5.98 -3.30
CA PRO A 393 -3.52 6.27 -3.64
C PRO A 393 -2.50 5.34 -2.98
N VAL A 394 -2.95 4.40 -2.13
CA VAL A 394 -2.10 3.62 -1.23
C VAL A 394 -1.39 4.55 -0.24
N ASP A 395 -2.20 5.37 0.44
CA ASP A 395 -1.77 6.22 1.54
C ASP A 395 -2.59 5.86 2.78
N LEU A 396 -1.99 5.06 3.66
CA LEU A 396 -2.70 4.39 4.75
C LEU A 396 -2.06 4.74 6.09
N VAL A 397 -2.87 4.73 7.13
CA VAL A 397 -2.41 4.72 8.52
C VAL A 397 -3.08 3.57 9.26
N CYS A 398 -2.28 2.75 9.92
CA CYS A 398 -2.70 1.51 10.56
C CYS A 398 -2.39 1.53 12.07
N CYS A 399 -3.29 0.99 12.88
CA CYS A 399 -3.03 0.68 14.29
C CYS A 399 -2.93 -0.85 14.46
N LEU A 400 -1.78 -1.32 14.95
CA LEU A 400 -1.42 -2.76 14.94
C LEU A 400 -1.51 -3.45 16.30
N ARG A 401 -2.02 -2.77 17.32
CA ARG A 401 -2.18 -3.31 18.68
C ARG A 401 -3.63 -3.29 19.12
N ASP A 402 -4.00 -4.28 19.94
CA ASP A 402 -5.30 -4.35 20.60
C ASP A 402 -5.39 -3.38 21.78
N TYR A 403 -6.59 -3.27 22.36
CA TYR A 403 -6.89 -2.44 23.53
C TYR A 403 -6.09 -2.82 24.79
N LYS A 404 -5.51 -4.02 24.83
CA LYS A 404 -4.62 -4.51 25.90
C LYS A 404 -3.13 -4.25 25.60
N GLY A 405 -2.81 -3.62 24.46
CA GLY A 405 -1.45 -3.31 24.01
C GLY A 405 -0.72 -4.48 23.34
N ASN A 406 -1.37 -5.63 23.17
CA ASN A 406 -0.78 -6.77 22.46
C ASN A 406 -0.79 -6.49 20.95
N LYS A 407 0.24 -6.96 20.27
CA LYS A 407 0.31 -6.87 18.82
C LYS A 407 -0.62 -7.90 18.18
N PHE A 408 -1.41 -7.48 17.21
CA PHE A 408 -2.19 -8.40 16.39
C PHE A 408 -1.27 -9.26 15.50
N ASP A 409 -1.62 -10.54 15.34
CA ASP A 409 -1.03 -11.38 14.30
C ASP A 409 -1.74 -11.10 12.97
N LEU A 410 -1.21 -10.17 12.17
CA LEU A 410 -1.87 -9.64 10.98
C LEU A 410 -2.29 -10.71 9.95
N PRO A 411 -1.52 -11.80 9.71
CA PRO A 411 -1.93 -12.91 8.85
C PRO A 411 -3.27 -13.55 9.23
N ALA A 412 -3.71 -13.47 10.49
CA ALA A 412 -5.00 -14.00 10.93
C ALA A 412 -6.20 -13.22 10.35
N TYR A 413 -5.97 -12.03 9.81
CA TYR A 413 -7.01 -11.12 9.28
C TYR A 413 -7.02 -11.04 7.74
N VAL A 414 -6.33 -11.95 7.07
CA VAL A 414 -6.26 -12.09 5.61
C VAL A 414 -7.45 -12.92 5.12
N ASP A 415 -8.13 -12.49 4.05
CA ASP A 415 -9.16 -13.33 3.40
C ASP A 415 -8.52 -14.27 2.35
N PRO A 416 -8.44 -15.60 2.59
CA PRO A 416 -7.84 -16.55 1.67
C PRO A 416 -8.68 -16.82 0.41
N ASP A 417 -9.92 -16.31 0.34
CA ASP A 417 -10.77 -16.34 -0.86
C ASP A 417 -10.57 -15.12 -1.75
N THR A 418 -9.67 -14.22 -1.39
CA THR A 418 -9.24 -13.12 -2.26
C THR A 418 -7.89 -13.45 -2.89
N GLY A 419 -7.67 -13.00 -4.11
CA GLY A 419 -6.46 -13.29 -4.87
C GLY A 419 -6.73 -13.20 -6.36
N PHE A 420 -5.69 -13.39 -7.18
CA PHE A 420 -5.89 -13.42 -8.62
C PHE A 420 -4.92 -14.37 -9.33
N ILE A 421 -5.36 -14.85 -10.48
CA ILE A 421 -4.56 -15.73 -11.34
C ILE A 421 -4.11 -14.92 -12.55
N SER A 422 -2.80 -14.85 -12.76
CA SER A 422 -2.22 -14.15 -13.90
C SER A 422 -1.53 -15.11 -14.86
N SER A 423 -1.68 -14.87 -16.16
CA SER A 423 -0.94 -15.59 -17.19
C SER A 423 0.46 -15.00 -17.34
N LYS A 424 1.48 -15.86 -17.32
CA LYS A 424 2.90 -15.50 -17.50
C LYS A 424 3.57 -16.51 -18.43
N SER A 425 4.86 -16.28 -18.70
CA SER A 425 5.73 -17.24 -19.36
C SER A 425 7.00 -17.47 -18.55
N PHE A 426 7.58 -18.66 -18.72
CA PHE A 426 8.90 -19.01 -18.21
C PHE A 426 9.62 -19.83 -19.27
N GLN A 427 10.80 -19.35 -19.71
CA GLN A 427 11.59 -19.99 -20.77
C GLN A 427 10.79 -20.32 -22.04
N GLY A 428 9.89 -19.41 -22.45
CA GLY A 428 9.04 -19.57 -23.63
C GLY A 428 7.82 -20.48 -23.45
N ARG A 429 7.63 -21.09 -22.28
CA ARG A 429 6.45 -21.89 -21.94
C ARG A 429 5.43 -21.04 -21.17
N GLU A 430 4.15 -21.16 -21.51
CA GLU A 430 3.07 -20.50 -20.80
C GLU A 430 2.81 -21.13 -19.43
N LEU A 431 2.46 -20.29 -18.45
CA LEU A 431 2.08 -20.72 -17.10
C LEU A 431 1.01 -19.80 -16.50
N LYS A 432 0.31 -20.32 -15.50
CA LYS A 432 -0.55 -19.59 -14.57
C LYS A 432 0.21 -19.34 -13.27
N ALA A 433 0.21 -18.10 -12.80
CA ALA A 433 0.75 -17.71 -11.51
C ALA A 433 -0.38 -17.29 -10.58
N LEU A 434 -0.31 -17.73 -9.32
CA LEU A 434 -1.22 -17.28 -8.28
C LEU A 434 -0.60 -16.05 -7.60
N GLU A 435 -1.38 -15.00 -7.42
CA GLU A 435 -0.97 -13.84 -6.64
C GLU A 435 -1.86 -13.76 -5.39
N LEU A 436 -1.20 -13.64 -4.23
CA LEU A 436 -1.87 -13.54 -2.93
C LEU A 436 -2.69 -12.25 -2.87
N PRO A 437 -3.71 -12.19 -1.98
CA PRO A 437 -4.48 -10.98 -1.72
C PRO A 437 -3.57 -9.76 -1.55
N GLY A 438 -3.67 -8.73 -2.40
CA GLY A 438 -2.89 -7.49 -2.25
C GLY A 438 -2.97 -6.91 -0.83
N LEU A 439 -1.88 -6.25 -0.39
CA LEU A 439 -1.71 -5.79 0.99
C LEU A 439 -2.93 -5.00 1.52
N TRP A 440 -3.37 -4.00 0.75
CA TRP A 440 -4.46 -3.09 1.12
C TRP A 440 -5.83 -3.49 0.56
N ASN A 441 -5.94 -4.66 -0.07
CA ASN A 441 -7.23 -5.24 -0.43
C ASN A 441 -7.49 -6.42 0.52
N GLY A 442 -7.37 -7.66 0.06
CA GLY A 442 -7.74 -8.84 0.82
C GLY A 442 -6.76 -9.27 1.92
N SER A 443 -5.50 -8.83 1.89
CA SER A 443 -4.60 -9.07 3.05
C SER A 443 -4.98 -8.25 4.28
N MET A 444 -5.79 -7.21 4.09
CA MET A 444 -6.36 -6.39 5.13
C MET A 444 -7.90 -6.46 5.09
N SER A 445 -8.46 -7.59 4.64
CA SER A 445 -9.92 -7.73 4.47
C SER A 445 -10.63 -7.61 5.81
N ASP A 446 -10.15 -8.33 6.83
CA ASP A 446 -10.81 -8.38 8.14
C ASP A 446 -10.30 -7.29 9.09
N TRP A 447 -10.22 -6.05 8.60
CA TRP A 447 -9.72 -4.90 9.36
C TRP A 447 -10.82 -3.85 9.56
N ASN A 448 -10.80 -3.15 10.69
CA ASN A 448 -11.65 -1.99 10.91
C ASN A 448 -11.19 -0.85 9.98
N THR A 449 -11.97 -0.63 8.94
CA THR A 449 -11.58 0.20 7.80
C THR A 449 -12.38 1.48 7.75
N GLN A 450 -11.70 2.61 7.64
CA GLN A 450 -12.33 3.91 7.39
C GLN A 450 -11.67 4.62 6.22
N PHE A 451 -12.47 5.22 5.35
CA PHE A 451 -11.97 6.00 4.22
C PHE A 451 -12.15 7.49 4.46
N VAL A 452 -11.13 8.27 4.13
CA VAL A 452 -11.10 9.73 4.33
C VAL A 452 -10.69 10.41 3.03
N GLU A 453 -11.49 11.36 2.55
CA GLU A 453 -11.14 12.17 1.38
C GLU A 453 -9.90 13.03 1.67
N VAL A 454 -8.89 12.98 0.79
CA VAL A 454 -7.68 13.78 0.86
C VAL A 454 -7.44 14.53 -0.46
N PRO A 455 -6.73 15.68 -0.45
CA PRO A 455 -6.42 16.41 -1.67
C PRO A 455 -5.57 15.59 -2.63
N ALA A 456 -5.78 15.82 -3.93
CA ALA A 456 -5.01 15.15 -4.99
C ALA A 456 -3.50 15.45 -4.90
N GLU A 457 -3.14 16.60 -4.32
CA GLU A 457 -1.76 17.03 -4.08
C GLU A 457 -0.98 16.10 -3.15
N THR A 458 -1.66 15.23 -2.39
CA THR A 458 -1.00 14.22 -1.54
C THR A 458 -0.59 12.97 -2.33
N PHE A 459 -1.00 12.86 -3.60
CA PHE A 459 -0.77 11.70 -4.46
C PHE A 459 -0.02 12.07 -5.75
N ASN A 460 1.28 11.77 -5.76
CA ASN A 460 2.18 12.08 -6.86
C ASN A 460 3.06 10.86 -7.19
N PRO A 461 2.48 9.78 -7.73
CA PRO A 461 3.26 8.60 -8.10
C PRO A 461 4.00 8.81 -9.42
N VAL A 462 5.23 8.29 -9.49
CA VAL A 462 6.00 8.22 -10.75
C VAL A 462 5.82 6.83 -11.38
N LYS A 463 4.86 6.68 -12.30
CA LYS A 463 4.56 5.41 -12.98
C LYS A 463 5.38 5.21 -14.24
N VAL A 464 5.65 6.28 -14.98
CA VAL A 464 6.56 6.32 -16.14
C VAL A 464 7.59 7.44 -15.97
N VAL A 465 8.76 7.35 -16.61
CA VAL A 465 9.84 8.34 -16.43
C VAL A 465 9.40 9.78 -16.70
N LEU A 466 8.52 9.98 -17.70
CA LEU A 466 8.03 11.30 -18.07
C LEU A 466 7.12 11.94 -17.01
N ASP A 467 6.62 11.17 -16.02
CA ASP A 467 5.92 11.73 -14.87
C ASP A 467 6.80 12.70 -14.08
N LEU A 468 8.14 12.52 -14.10
CA LEU A 468 9.09 13.44 -13.46
C LEU A 468 9.07 14.85 -14.06
N LEU A 469 8.41 15.06 -15.21
CA LEU A 469 8.22 16.37 -15.81
C LEU A 469 6.97 17.10 -15.28
N LYS A 470 6.11 16.43 -14.51
CA LYS A 470 4.89 17.03 -13.93
C LYS A 470 5.23 18.05 -12.84
N PRO A 471 4.32 19.00 -12.52
CA PRO A 471 4.52 20.01 -11.47
C PRO A 471 4.91 19.45 -10.11
N ALA A 472 4.45 18.24 -9.75
CA ALA A 472 4.83 17.62 -8.50
C ALA A 472 6.33 17.29 -8.38
N HIS A 473 7.02 17.11 -9.51
CA HIS A 473 8.39 16.58 -9.56
C HIS A 473 9.39 17.53 -10.22
N ASN A 474 8.91 18.45 -11.06
CA ASN A 474 9.75 19.38 -11.81
C ASN A 474 9.63 20.81 -11.25
N PRO A 475 10.72 21.41 -10.71
CA PRO A 475 10.67 22.78 -10.20
C PRO A 475 10.46 23.82 -11.31
N LEU A 476 10.72 23.47 -12.58
CA LEU A 476 10.56 24.34 -13.75
C LEU A 476 9.18 24.24 -14.39
N ALA A 477 8.38 23.24 -14.03
CA ALA A 477 7.01 23.10 -14.51
C ALA A 477 6.13 24.19 -13.88
N LYS A 478 5.37 24.88 -14.73
CA LYS A 478 4.45 25.95 -14.36
C LYS A 478 3.12 25.41 -13.87
#